data_AF-A0A2D6Q968-F1
#
_entry.id   AF-A0A2D6Q968-F1
#
_cell.length_a   1.000
_cell.length_b   1.000
_cell.length_c   1.000
_cell.angle_alpha   90.00
_cell.angle_beta   90.00
_cell.angle_gamma   90.00
#
_symmetry.space_group_name_H-M   'P 1'
#
loop_
_entity.id
_entity.type
_entity.pdbx_description
1 polymer ?
#
loop_
_entity_poly.entity_id
_entity_poly.type
_entity_poly.pdbx_seq_one_letter_code
_entity_poly.pdbx_strand_id
1 'polypeptide(L)'
;MAYQTFQSFNQTGLAGLLTYPAAVVPQFIPMLLFAIFSITFMGTFFGQSRISGRSGDFFSSFAVAGFFTAMISILMTLVQGLIGIPTVAICMGISVVSALLLLVTKARD
;
A
#
# COMPACT_ATOMS: atom_id res chain seq x y z
N MET A 1 -27.58 5.37 19.64
CA MET A 1 -26.50 4.48 19.19
C MET A 1 -25.50 4.39 20.34
N ALA A 2 -25.52 3.30 21.10
CA ALA A 2 -24.64 3.14 22.25
C ALA A 2 -23.21 2.87 21.75
N TYR A 3 -22.25 3.67 22.20
CA TYR A 3 -20.84 3.44 21.92
C TYR A 3 -20.42 2.13 22.62
N GLN A 4 -20.06 1.10 21.85
CA GLN A 4 -19.50 -0.12 22.42
C GLN A 4 -18.11 0.18 22.97
N THR A 5 -18.00 0.23 24.30
CA THR A 5 -16.74 0.45 25.01
C THR A 5 -15.86 -0.81 24.98
N PHE A 6 -14.54 -0.68 25.12
CA PHE A 6 -13.60 -1.82 25.18
C PHE A 6 -14.01 -2.94 26.17
N GLN A 7 -14.84 -2.63 27.18
CA GLN A 7 -15.42 -3.63 28.10
C GLN A 7 -16.37 -4.65 27.44
N SER A 8 -17.05 -4.31 26.32
CA SER A 8 -17.96 -5.25 25.64
C SER A 8 -17.23 -6.23 24.72
N PHE A 9 -15.94 -5.99 24.42
CA PHE A 9 -15.08 -6.86 23.62
C PHE A 9 -14.08 -7.61 24.50
N ASN A 10 -14.59 -8.29 25.54
CA ASN A 10 -13.77 -9.16 26.39
C ASN A 10 -13.52 -10.53 25.73
N GLN A 11 -13.11 -10.56 24.47
CA GLN A 11 -12.56 -11.76 23.83
C GLN A 11 -11.03 -11.68 23.92
N THR A 12 -10.49 -11.98 25.09
CA THR A 12 -9.04 -12.02 25.32
C THR A 12 -8.42 -13.17 24.54
N GLY A 13 -7.84 -12.88 23.37
CA GLY A 13 -7.13 -13.83 22.52
C GLY A 13 -6.82 -13.27 21.14
N LEU A 14 -6.02 -14.00 20.35
CA LEU A 14 -5.64 -13.62 18.98
C LEU A 14 -6.87 -13.38 18.08
N ALA A 15 -7.97 -14.11 18.33
CA ALA A 15 -9.25 -13.93 17.66
C ALA A 15 -9.86 -12.54 17.92
N GLY A 16 -9.81 -12.05 19.16
CA GLY A 16 -10.30 -10.71 19.53
C GLY A 16 -9.51 -9.58 18.86
N LEU A 17 -8.22 -9.80 18.61
CA LEU A 17 -7.34 -8.83 17.96
C LEU A 17 -7.74 -8.54 16.51
N LEU A 18 -8.34 -9.52 15.81
CA LEU A 18 -8.74 -9.38 14.41
C LEU A 18 -10.25 -9.08 14.26
N THR A 19 -11.08 -9.50 15.21
CA THR A 19 -12.53 -9.27 15.16
C THR A 19 -12.92 -7.86 15.62
N TYR A 20 -12.21 -7.28 16.59
CA TYR A 20 -12.50 -5.91 17.06
C TYR A 20 -12.26 -4.84 15.99
N PRO A 21 -11.09 -4.77 15.31
CA PRO A 21 -10.86 -3.77 14.28
C PRO A 21 -11.77 -3.96 13.07
N ALA A 22 -12.13 -5.21 12.73
CA ALA A 22 -13.06 -5.51 11.65
C ALA A 22 -14.50 -5.08 11.97
N ALA A 23 -14.91 -5.13 13.24
CA ALA A 23 -16.22 -4.65 13.68
C ALA A 23 -16.32 -3.12 13.66
N VAL A 24 -15.21 -2.42 13.95
CA VAL A 24 -15.14 -0.94 13.96
C VAL A 24 -14.92 -0.38 12.55
N VAL A 25 -14.07 -1.04 11.75
CA VAL A 25 -13.71 -0.66 10.39
C VAL A 25 -13.99 -1.85 9.47
N PRO A 26 -15.14 -1.88 8.78
CA PRO A 26 -15.53 -3.00 7.91
C PRO A 26 -14.49 -3.33 6.82
N GLN A 27 -13.66 -2.35 6.46
CA GLN A 27 -12.62 -2.45 5.44
C GLN A 27 -11.27 -2.99 5.97
N PHE A 28 -11.15 -3.26 7.28
CA PHE A 28 -9.89 -3.67 7.91
C PHE A 28 -9.32 -4.98 7.34
N ILE A 29 -10.14 -6.02 7.22
CA ILE A 29 -9.69 -7.33 6.69
C ILE A 29 -9.19 -7.22 5.24
N PRO A 30 -9.93 -6.57 4.30
CA PRO A 30 -9.41 -6.29 2.96
C PRO A 30 -8.09 -5.52 2.95
N MET A 31 -7.95 -4.48 3.79
CA MET A 31 -6.72 -3.69 3.86
C MET A 31 -5.53 -4.49 4.40
N LEU A 32 -5.76 -5.34 5.40
CA LEU A 32 -4.74 -6.22 5.97
C LEU A 32 -4.24 -7.23 4.93
N LEU A 33 -5.16 -7.90 4.23
CA LEU A 33 -4.81 -8.85 3.16
C LEU A 33 -4.06 -8.15 2.04
N PHE A 34 -4.56 -6.99 1.60
CA PHE A 34 -3.91 -6.19 0.59
C PHE A 34 -2.46 -5.82 0.99
N ALA A 35 -2.23 -5.43 2.24
CA ALA A 35 -0.89 -5.11 2.72
C ALA A 35 0.04 -6.33 2.67
N ILE A 36 -0.43 -7.51 3.11
CA ILE A 36 0.33 -8.76 3.04
C ILE A 36 0.69 -9.10 1.58
N PHE A 37 -0.32 -9.14 0.70
CA PHE A 37 -0.12 -9.44 -0.73
C PHE A 37 0.84 -8.47 -1.38
N SER A 38 0.73 -7.19 -1.05
CA SER A 38 1.58 -6.15 -1.60
C SER A 38 3.03 -6.29 -1.18
N ILE A 39 3.30 -6.57 0.11
CA ILE A 39 4.66 -6.82 0.62
C ILE A 39 5.26 -8.05 -0.06
N THR A 40 4.49 -9.14 -0.16
CA THR A 40 4.93 -10.37 -0.84
C THR A 40 5.22 -10.09 -2.31
N PHE A 41 4.33 -9.42 -3.03
CA PHE A 41 4.49 -9.07 -4.44
C PHE A 41 5.76 -8.23 -4.68
N MET A 42 5.97 -7.19 -3.88
CA MET A 42 7.17 -6.34 -3.96
C MET A 42 8.44 -7.12 -3.63
N GLY A 43 8.42 -7.97 -2.60
CA GLY A 43 9.53 -8.84 -2.24
C GLY A 43 9.89 -9.81 -3.38
N THR A 44 8.88 -10.41 -4.01
CA THR A 44 9.07 -11.30 -5.17
C THR A 44 9.60 -10.53 -6.39
N PHE A 45 9.06 -9.35 -6.69
CA PHE A 45 9.49 -8.52 -7.81
C PHE A 45 10.97 -8.13 -7.69
N PHE A 46 11.40 -7.64 -6.53
CA PHE A 46 12.80 -7.31 -6.30
C PHE A 46 13.69 -8.55 -6.21
N GLY A 47 13.18 -9.66 -5.66
CA GLY A 47 13.86 -10.95 -5.68
C GLY A 47 14.17 -11.43 -7.10
N GLN A 48 13.19 -11.35 -8.01
CA GLN A 48 13.39 -11.70 -9.42
C GLN A 48 14.28 -10.70 -10.15
N SER A 49 14.17 -9.41 -9.85
CA SER A 49 15.06 -8.38 -10.41
C SER A 49 16.53 -8.63 -10.04
N ARG A 50 16.78 -9.17 -8.84
CA ARG A 50 18.12 -9.55 -8.39
C ARG A 50 18.65 -10.81 -9.09
N ILE A 51 17.81 -11.83 -9.27
CA ILE A 51 18.17 -13.07 -9.96
C ILE A 51 18.48 -12.82 -11.44
N SER A 52 17.73 -11.92 -12.07
CA SER A 52 17.92 -11.54 -13.49
C SER A 52 19.10 -10.59 -13.75
N GLY A 53 19.91 -10.29 -12.73
CA GLY A 53 21.09 -9.43 -12.86
C GLY A 53 20.79 -7.93 -13.03
N ARG A 54 19.51 -7.53 -12.93
CA ARG A 54 19.06 -6.11 -13.00
C ARG A 54 19.04 -5.43 -11.62
N SER A 55 19.81 -5.96 -10.68
CA SER A 55 19.81 -5.66 -9.24
C SER A 55 20.17 -4.22 -8.84
N GLY A 56 20.40 -3.31 -9.79
CA GLY A 56 20.93 -1.96 -9.53
C GLY A 56 20.22 -0.82 -10.26
N ASP A 57 19.10 -1.09 -10.94
CA ASP A 57 18.38 -0.04 -11.66
C ASP A 57 17.55 0.81 -10.66
N PHE A 58 18.16 1.90 -10.20
CA PHE A 58 17.55 2.86 -9.30
C PHE A 58 16.27 3.46 -9.91
N PHE A 59 16.26 3.75 -11.21
CA PHE A 59 15.11 4.34 -11.89
C PHE A 59 13.95 3.35 -11.98
N SER A 60 14.25 2.07 -12.24
CA SER A 60 13.26 0.98 -12.15
C SER A 60 12.64 0.88 -10.76
N SER A 61 13.48 0.86 -9.71
CA SER A 61 13.02 0.75 -8.32
C SER A 61 12.19 1.98 -7.88
N PHE A 62 12.60 3.17 -8.31
CA PHE A 62 11.90 4.43 -8.03
C PHE A 62 10.54 4.50 -8.72
N ALA A 63 10.43 4.04 -9.97
CA ALA A 63 9.16 3.98 -10.69
C ALA A 63 8.16 3.03 -10.00
N VAL A 64 8.62 1.82 -9.64
CA VAL A 64 7.78 0.82 -8.96
C VAL A 64 7.33 1.34 -7.59
N ALA A 65 8.23 1.96 -6.82
CA ALA A 65 7.87 2.58 -5.55
C ALA A 65 6.82 3.69 -5.73
N GLY A 66 6.98 4.58 -6.73
CA GLY A 66 6.02 5.64 -7.01
C GLY A 66 4.62 5.13 -7.38
N PHE A 67 4.54 4.13 -8.26
CA PHE A 67 3.27 3.48 -8.60
C PHE A 67 2.62 2.81 -7.38
N PHE A 68 3.44 2.15 -6.57
CA PHE A 68 2.96 1.46 -5.39
C PHE A 68 2.43 2.43 -4.32
N THR A 69 3.11 3.55 -4.11
CA THR A 69 2.64 4.64 -3.22
C THR A 69 1.33 5.25 -3.72
N ALA A 70 1.18 5.48 -5.03
CA ALA A 70 -0.08 5.96 -5.59
C ALA A 70 -1.23 4.97 -5.36
N MET A 71 -0.99 3.68 -5.60
CA MET A 71 -1.97 2.60 -5.37
C MET A 71 -2.41 2.54 -3.89
N ILE A 72 -1.46 2.62 -2.95
CA ILE A 72 -1.78 2.67 -1.51
C ILE A 72 -2.58 3.93 -1.18
N SER A 73 -2.21 5.10 -1.72
CA SER A 73 -2.90 6.35 -1.41
C SER A 73 -4.37 6.31 -1.82
N ILE A 74 -4.68 5.68 -2.96
CA ILE A 74 -6.06 5.48 -3.43
C ILE A 74 -6.81 4.57 -2.47
N LEU A 75 -6.20 3.46 -2.04
CA LEU A 75 -6.85 2.54 -1.11
C LEU A 75 -7.13 3.17 0.26
N MET A 76 -6.24 4.05 0.72
CA MET A 76 -6.42 4.79 1.96
C MET A 76 -7.55 5.82 1.89
N THR A 77 -8.06 6.18 0.70
CA THR A 77 -9.29 6.99 0.57
C THR A 77 -10.55 6.24 0.93
N LEU A 78 -10.54 4.89 0.93
CA LEU A 78 -11.70 4.09 1.34
C LEU A 78 -11.99 4.25 2.84
N VAL A 79 -11.01 4.71 3.62
CA VAL A 79 -11.20 5.13 5.01
C VAL A 79 -11.49 6.61 5.04
N GLN A 80 -12.77 6.96 5.25
CA GLN A 80 -13.22 8.33 5.27
C GLN A 80 -12.46 9.15 6.32
N GLY A 81 -11.81 10.23 5.88
CA GLY A 81 -11.05 11.14 6.75
C GLY A 81 -9.59 10.73 7.02
N LEU A 82 -9.12 9.59 6.52
CA LEU A 82 -7.72 9.17 6.71
C LEU A 82 -6.77 9.91 5.75
N ILE A 83 -7.15 10.02 4.47
CA ILE A 83 -6.39 10.74 3.44
C ILE A 83 -7.34 11.60 2.60
N GLY A 84 -6.96 12.87 2.39
CA GLY A 84 -7.69 13.80 1.54
C GLY A 84 -7.29 13.71 0.07
N ILE A 85 -8.19 14.17 -0.81
CA ILE A 85 -7.98 14.28 -2.26
C ILE A 85 -6.64 14.98 -2.63
N PRO A 86 -6.20 16.05 -1.94
CA PRO A 86 -4.92 16.70 -2.26
C PRO A 86 -3.71 15.78 -2.13
N THR A 87 -3.70 14.91 -1.11
CA THR A 87 -2.59 13.98 -0.86
C THR A 87 -2.50 12.92 -1.95
N VAL A 88 -3.66 12.40 -2.40
CA VAL A 88 -3.74 11.43 -3.50
C VAL A 88 -3.23 12.06 -4.81
N ALA A 89 -3.58 13.33 -5.06
CA ALA A 89 -3.11 14.05 -6.24
C ALA A 89 -1.57 14.19 -6.27
N ILE A 90 -0.94 14.43 -5.11
CA ILE A 90 0.52 14.49 -4.99
C ILE A 90 1.13 13.11 -5.25
N CYS A 91 0.58 12.05 -4.67
CA CYS A 91 1.07 10.68 -4.89
C CYS A 91 0.96 10.26 -6.36
N MET A 92 -0.13 10.62 -7.03
CA MET A 92 -0.30 10.42 -8.48
C MET A 92 0.70 11.24 -9.29
N GLY A 93 0.98 12.49 -8.89
CA GLY A 93 2.02 13.31 -9.53
C GLY A 93 3.40 12.64 -9.46
N ILE A 94 3.77 12.13 -8.29
CA ILE A 94 5.04 11.43 -8.08
C ILE A 94 5.11 10.14 -8.92
N SER A 95 4.02 9.37 -9.03
CA SER A 95 4.02 8.16 -9.86
C SER A 95 4.17 8.47 -11.36
N VAL A 96 3.58 9.57 -11.83
CA VAL A 96 3.75 10.00 -13.22
C VAL A 96 5.19 10.44 -13.49
N VAL A 97 5.78 11.23 -12.59
CA VAL A 97 7.18 11.67 -12.72
C VAL A 97 8.13 10.48 -12.68
N SER A 98 7.93 9.53 -11.79
CA SER A 98 8.77 8.34 -11.68
C SER A 98 8.66 7.44 -12.92
N ALA A 99 7.47 7.33 -13.52
CA ALA A 99 7.27 6.60 -14.79
C ALA A 99 7.97 7.29 -15.98
N LEU A 100 7.85 8.62 -16.08
CA LEU A 100 8.50 9.40 -17.13
C LEU A 100 10.03 9.29 -17.07
N LEU A 101 10.60 9.36 -15.86
CA LEU A 101 12.04 9.19 -15.65
C LEU A 101 12.53 7.83 -16.14
N LEU A 102 11.79 6.76 -15.84
CA LEU A 102 12.13 5.40 -16.29
C LEU A 102 12.11 5.27 -17.81
N LEU A 103 11.11 5.85 -18.47
CA LEU A 103 11.00 5.81 -19.93
C LEU A 103 12.13 6.57 -20.60
N VAL A 104 12.52 7.74 -20.08
CA VAL A 104 13.61 8.54 -20.61
C VAL A 104 14.97 7.84 -20.45
N THR A 105 15.21 7.19 -19.31
CA THR A 105 16.48 6.47 -19.10
C THR A 105 16.59 5.26 -19.99
N LYS A 106 15.52 4.46 -20.13
CA LYS A 106 15.50 3.31 -21.06
C LYS A 106 15.51 3.67 -22.53
N ALA A 107 15.04 4.86 -22.92
CA ALA A 107 15.07 5.31 -24.31
C ALA A 107 16.45 5.83 -24.75
N ARG A 108 17.37 6.06 -23.80
CA ARG A 108 18.73 6.53 -24.06
C ARG A 108 19.76 5.40 -24.18
N ASP A 109 19.45 4.20 -23.68
CA ASP A 109 20.24 2.98 -23.84
C ASP A 109 19.82 2.22 -25.12
#